data_AF-A0A969SKJ4-F1
#
_entry.id   AF-A0A969SKJ4-F1
#
_cell.length_a   1.000
_cell.length_b   1.000
_cell.length_c   1.000
_cell.angle_alpha   90.00
_cell.angle_beta   90.00
_cell.angle_gamma   90.00
#
_symmetry.space_group_name_H-M   'P 1'
#
loop_
_entity.id
_entity.type
_entity.pdbx_description
1 polymer ?
#
loop_
_entity_poly.entity_id
_entity_poly.type
_entity_poly.pdbx_seq_one_letter_code
_entity_poly.pdbx_strand_id
1 'polypeptide(L)'
;MNLCTDQLALTLAPRETIRSLSYLAARPDISLASDRVGDIPLNHGRSEEILPLAPTIVLAGRYTSRPTVFLLKRLGYPVLDQDISRSIADVRARVREVGRALDQVAEAEGLVAAMDARLAYLAPTPAHRGQPRSTTSPTASPPATIRWSATSSSTPAWKTWAGGSVSAAMRGCRSRGFSNSIPTS
;
A
#
# COMPACT_ATOMS: atom_id res chain seq x y z
N MET A 1 -1.14 2.27 16.00
CA MET A 1 -1.86 1.23 16.78
C MET A 1 -3.21 0.88 16.15
N ASN A 2 -3.22 0.70 14.84
CA ASN A 2 -4.35 0.27 14.03
C ASN A 2 -3.78 -0.10 12.64
N LEU A 3 -4.23 -1.19 12.04
CA LEU A 3 -3.66 -1.68 10.78
C LEU A 3 -3.58 -0.60 9.68
N CYS A 4 -4.65 0.17 9.47
CA CYS A 4 -4.68 1.18 8.41
C CYS A 4 -3.70 2.32 8.71
N THR A 5 -3.64 2.80 9.95
CA THR A 5 -2.72 3.89 10.31
C THR A 5 -1.27 3.43 10.36
N ASP A 6 -1.03 2.16 10.69
CA ASP A 6 0.30 1.55 10.67
C ASP A 6 0.82 1.41 9.23
N GLN A 7 -0.04 1.04 8.27
CA GLN A 7 0.30 1.01 6.84
C GLN A 7 0.58 2.41 6.30
N LEU A 8 -0.16 3.43 6.74
CA LEU A 8 0.11 4.82 6.37
C LEU A 8 1.42 5.32 6.99
N ALA A 9 1.69 5.02 8.26
CA ALA A 9 2.95 5.37 8.90
C ALA A 9 4.15 4.77 8.15
N LEU A 10 4.11 3.47 7.83
CA LEU A 10 5.14 2.78 7.04
C LEU A 10 5.31 3.32 5.61
N THR A 11 4.31 4.03 5.10
CA THR A 11 4.32 4.57 3.73
C THR A 11 4.74 6.04 3.68
N LEU A 12 4.40 6.81 4.71
CA LEU A 12 4.61 8.26 4.73
C LEU A 12 5.81 8.69 5.56
N ALA A 13 6.11 8.00 6.66
CA ALA A 13 7.13 8.42 7.60
C ALA A 13 8.46 7.69 7.41
N PRO A 14 9.59 8.38 7.65
CA PRO A 14 10.89 7.71 7.74
C PRO A 14 10.87 6.65 8.85
N ARG A 15 11.46 5.49 8.58
CA ARG A 15 11.40 4.31 9.47
C ARG A 15 11.85 4.64 10.90
N GLU A 16 12.92 5.41 11.03
CA GLU A 16 13.55 5.82 12.28
C GLU A 16 12.65 6.67 13.19
N THR A 17 11.60 7.28 12.64
CA THR A 17 10.61 8.05 13.41
C THR A 17 9.51 7.16 13.99
N ILE A 18 9.38 5.92 13.51
CA ILE A 18 8.33 4.98 13.92
C ILE A 18 8.80 4.21 15.14
N ARG A 19 8.31 4.61 16.32
CA ARG A 19 8.71 4.00 17.59
C ARG A 19 8.09 2.62 17.85
N SER A 20 6.86 2.41 17.39
CA SER A 20 6.20 1.10 17.40
C SER A 20 5.00 1.04 16.45
N LEU A 21 4.59 -0.17 16.07
CA LEU A 21 3.40 -0.45 15.25
C LEU A 21 2.48 -1.43 15.98
N SER A 22 1.21 -1.53 15.58
CA SER A 22 0.38 -2.63 16.08
C SER A 22 0.95 -3.97 15.61
N TYR A 23 0.77 -5.02 16.41
CA TYR A 23 1.06 -6.40 16.00
C TYR A 23 0.39 -6.79 14.66
N LEU A 24 -0.72 -6.13 14.30
CA LEU A 24 -1.42 -6.32 13.04
C LEU A 24 -0.55 -5.97 11.81
N ALA A 25 0.37 -5.01 11.95
CA ALA A 25 1.22 -4.56 10.84
C ALA A 25 2.12 -5.69 10.31
N ALA A 26 2.55 -6.60 11.18
CA ALA A 26 3.44 -7.72 10.87
C ALA A 26 2.72 -8.97 10.35
N ARG A 27 1.39 -8.96 10.27
CA ARG A 27 0.60 -10.12 9.84
C ARG A 27 0.46 -10.15 8.32
N PRO A 28 1.10 -11.09 7.60
CA PRO A 28 1.10 -11.12 6.13
C PRO A 28 -0.28 -11.45 5.53
N ASP A 29 -1.17 -12.06 6.32
CA ASP A 29 -2.53 -12.40 5.89
C ASP A 29 -3.47 -11.19 5.82
N ILE A 30 -3.13 -10.09 6.50
CA ILE A 30 -3.96 -8.87 6.56
C ILE A 30 -3.20 -7.57 6.25
N SER A 31 -1.87 -7.59 6.25
CA SER A 31 -1.03 -6.41 6.04
C SER A 31 -0.18 -6.52 4.78
N LEU A 32 -0.47 -5.66 3.81
CA LEU A 32 0.34 -5.46 2.61
C LEU A 32 1.71 -4.82 2.89
N ALA A 33 1.94 -4.35 4.13
CA ALA A 33 3.18 -3.72 4.55
C ALA A 33 3.98 -4.59 5.54
N SER A 34 3.59 -5.86 5.73
CA SER A 34 4.24 -6.78 6.66
C SER A 34 5.75 -6.92 6.42
N ASP A 35 6.17 -7.01 5.16
CA ASP A 35 7.59 -7.08 4.78
C ASP A 35 8.38 -5.80 5.11
N ARG A 36 7.71 -4.65 5.32
CA ARG A 36 8.34 -3.36 5.67
C ARG A 36 8.50 -3.13 7.17
N VAL A 37 7.93 -3.99 8.02
CA VAL A 37 7.98 -3.82 9.48
C VAL A 37 9.42 -3.98 10.01
N GLY A 38 10.16 -4.99 9.53
CA GLY A 38 11.52 -5.27 9.99
C GLY A 38 11.61 -5.44 11.51
N ASP A 39 12.55 -4.72 12.13
CA ASP A 39 12.81 -4.69 13.57
C ASP A 39 12.00 -3.63 14.35
N ILE A 40 10.97 -3.00 13.74
CA ILE A 40 10.13 -2.03 14.45
C ILE A 40 9.38 -2.77 15.59
N PRO A 41 9.45 -2.28 16.85
CA PRO A 41 8.72 -2.88 17.95
C PRO A 41 7.21 -2.95 17.72
N LEU A 42 6.60 -4.07 18.11
CA LEU A 42 5.16 -4.29 18.00
C LEU A 42 4.45 -4.07 19.33
N ASN A 43 3.22 -3.55 19.27
CA ASN A 43 2.35 -3.34 20.42
C ASN A 43 0.94 -3.89 20.21
N HIS A 44 0.23 -4.11 21.31
CA HIS A 44 -1.18 -4.53 21.32
C HIS A 44 -2.14 -3.38 21.63
N GLY A 45 -1.67 -2.12 21.52
CA GLY A 45 -2.46 -0.94 21.82
C GLY A 45 -2.81 -0.80 23.31
N ARG A 46 -1.97 -1.31 24.21
CA ARG A 46 -2.09 -1.13 25.67
C ARG A 46 -1.32 0.10 26.11
N SER A 47 -1.82 0.81 27.12
CA SER A 47 -1.21 2.06 27.59
C SER A 47 0.19 1.81 28.15
N GLU A 48 0.38 0.70 28.84
CA GLU A 48 1.63 0.26 29.47
C GLU A 48 2.72 -0.06 28.45
N GLU A 49 2.36 -0.44 27.22
CA GLU A 49 3.29 -0.66 26.12
C GLU A 49 3.67 0.65 25.41
N ILE A 50 2.80 1.66 25.47
CA ILE A 50 2.91 2.88 24.67
C ILE A 50 3.53 4.02 25.47
N LEU A 51 3.17 4.18 26.74
CA LEU A 51 3.68 5.25 27.60
C LEU A 51 5.22 5.23 27.74
N PRO A 52 5.89 4.08 27.92
CA PRO A 52 7.36 4.05 28.03
C PRO A 52 8.09 4.46 26.75
N LEU A 53 7.39 4.48 25.61
CA LEU A 53 7.96 4.89 24.33
C LEU A 53 8.06 6.41 24.17
N ALA A 54 7.43 7.18 25.06
CA ALA A 54 7.33 8.64 25.01
C ALA A 54 6.99 9.18 23.60
N PRO A 55 5.90 8.71 22.96
CA PRO A 55 5.58 9.10 21.61
C PRO A 55 5.23 10.59 21.52
N THR A 56 5.70 11.26 20.46
CA THR A 56 5.29 12.63 20.14
C THR A 56 3.88 12.68 19.58
N ILE A 57 3.45 11.61 18.91
CA ILE A 57 2.08 11.43 18.42
C ILE A 57 1.70 9.96 18.40
N VAL A 58 0.43 9.66 18.68
CA VAL A 58 -0.13 8.31 18.58
C VAL A 58 -1.19 8.29 17.48
N LEU A 59 -0.99 7.43 16.47
CA LEU A 59 -2.00 7.15 15.45
C LEU A 59 -2.92 6.01 15.93
N ALA A 60 -4.16 6.36 16.25
CA ALA A 60 -5.22 5.43 16.62
C ALA A 60 -6.29 5.35 15.53
N GLY A 61 -7.13 4.32 15.59
CA GLY A 61 -8.28 4.19 14.72
C GLY A 61 -9.54 3.79 15.49
N ARG A 62 -10.71 3.77 14.84
CA ARG A 62 -12.03 3.43 15.42
C ARG A 62 -12.09 2.14 16.24
N TYR A 63 -11.21 1.18 15.97
CA TYR A 63 -11.19 -0.09 16.69
C TYR A 63 -10.07 -0.21 17.73
N THR A 64 -9.27 0.85 17.92
CA THR A 64 -8.31 0.95 19.02
C THR A 64 -9.04 1.00 20.37
N SER A 65 -8.41 0.44 21.41
CA SER A 65 -8.89 0.46 22.80
C SER A 65 -9.28 1.88 23.24
N ARG A 66 -10.56 2.08 23.55
CA ARG A 66 -11.09 3.37 24.00
C ARG A 66 -10.49 3.81 25.35
N PRO A 67 -10.33 2.92 26.36
CA PRO A 67 -9.63 3.28 27.59
C PRO A 67 -8.20 3.75 27.35
N THR A 68 -7.47 3.13 26.43
CA THR A 68 -6.10 3.53 26.07
C THR A 68 -6.06 4.91 25.44
N VAL A 69 -6.91 5.16 24.43
CA VAL A 69 -7.00 6.49 23.79
C VAL A 69 -7.37 7.56 24.81
N PHE A 70 -8.33 7.27 25.69
CA PHE A 70 -8.73 8.17 26.76
C PHE A 70 -7.57 8.50 27.71
N LEU A 71 -6.84 7.49 28.20
CA LEU A 71 -5.72 7.69 29.12
C LEU A 71 -4.59 8.50 28.47
N LEU A 72 -4.21 8.17 27.23
CA LEU A 72 -3.17 8.90 26.49
C LEU A 72 -3.53 10.39 26.34
N LYS A 73 -4.76 10.69 25.92
CA LYS A 73 -5.25 12.08 25.83
C LYS A 73 -5.27 12.77 27.18
N ARG A 74 -5.69 12.08 28.25
CA ARG A 74 -5.72 12.62 29.62
C ARG A 74 -4.32 12.98 30.14
N LEU A 75 -3.31 12.23 29.73
CA LEU A 75 -1.90 12.45 30.07
C LEU A 75 -1.19 13.46 29.15
N GLY A 76 -1.92 14.08 28.20
CA GLY A 76 -1.38 15.13 27.33
C GLY A 76 -0.69 14.64 26.06
N TYR A 77 -0.75 13.34 25.75
CA TYR A 77 -0.20 12.83 24.49
C TYR A 77 -1.09 13.22 23.31
N PRO A 78 -0.52 13.74 22.20
CA PRO A 78 -1.25 13.95 20.97
C PRO A 78 -1.73 12.62 20.40
N VAL A 79 -3.04 12.50 20.14
CA VAL A 79 -3.63 11.29 19.54
C VAL A 79 -4.45 11.68 18.33
N LEU A 80 -4.05 11.20 17.16
CA LEU A 80 -4.87 11.23 15.96
C LEU A 80 -5.78 9.99 15.95
N ASP A 81 -7.07 10.18 16.20
CA ASP A 81 -8.07 9.10 16.27
C ASP A 81 -8.90 9.06 14.99
N GLN A 82 -8.55 8.16 14.07
CA GLN A 82 -9.21 8.06 12.77
C GLN A 82 -10.43 7.16 12.79
N ASP A 83 -11.56 7.65 12.28
CA ASP A 83 -12.74 6.83 12.00
C ASP A 83 -12.52 5.92 10.76
N ILE A 84 -13.51 5.11 10.39
CA ILE A 84 -13.52 4.28 9.19
C ILE A 84 -13.76 5.17 7.96
N SER A 85 -13.07 4.90 6.87
CA SER A 85 -13.38 5.51 5.56
C SER A 85 -14.55 4.80 4.90
N ARG A 86 -15.56 5.55 4.44
CA ARG A 86 -16.74 5.02 3.73
C ARG A 86 -16.76 5.42 2.25
N SER A 87 -15.81 6.26 1.83
CA SER A 87 -15.66 6.72 0.46
C SER A 87 -14.18 6.88 0.10
N ILE A 88 -13.89 6.96 -1.21
CA ILE A 88 -12.54 7.31 -1.69
C ILE A 88 -12.15 8.74 -1.25
N ALA A 89 -13.12 9.66 -1.20
CA ALA A 89 -12.88 11.01 -0.70
C ALA A 89 -12.41 10.98 0.78
N ASP A 90 -13.01 10.12 1.60
CA ASP A 90 -12.58 9.92 3.00
C ASP A 90 -11.16 9.37 3.06
N VAL A 91 -10.82 8.40 2.19
CA VAL A 91 -9.45 7.86 2.12
C VAL A 91 -8.44 8.97 1.82
N ARG A 92 -8.69 9.82 0.82
CA ARG A 92 -7.83 10.97 0.52
C ARG A 92 -7.68 11.90 1.72
N ALA A 93 -8.80 12.24 2.36
CA ALA A 93 -8.80 13.12 3.53
C ALA A 93 -7.98 12.53 4.68
N ARG A 94 -8.11 11.23 4.94
CA ARG A 94 -7.34 10.53 5.99
C ARG A 94 -5.85 10.46 5.71
N VAL A 95 -5.46 10.19 4.45
CA VAL A 95 -4.05 10.21 4.04
C VAL A 95 -3.45 11.59 4.32
N ARG A 96 -4.14 12.67 3.95
CA ARG A 96 -3.70 14.05 4.21
C ARG A 96 -3.66 14.42 5.69
N GLU A 97 -4.61 13.91 6.47
CA GLU A 97 -4.64 14.11 7.91
C GLU A 97 -3.44 13.44 8.60
N VAL A 98 -3.14 12.18 8.25
CA VAL A 98 -1.97 11.47 8.74
C VAL A 98 -0.68 12.15 8.27
N GLY A 99 -0.60 12.55 7.00
CA GLY A 99 0.53 13.30 6.46
C GLY A 99 0.83 14.56 7.26
N ARG A 100 -0.18 15.39 7.53
CA ARG A 100 -0.01 16.58 8.38
C ARG A 100 0.41 16.24 9.82
N ALA A 101 -0.16 15.18 10.38
CA ALA A 101 0.13 14.75 11.74
C ALA A 101 1.56 14.20 11.93
N LEU A 102 2.15 13.65 10.86
CA LEU A 102 3.53 13.13 10.83
C LEU A 102 4.54 14.13 10.27
N ASP A 103 4.11 15.34 9.89
CA ASP A 103 4.91 16.33 9.16
C ASP A 103 5.44 15.83 7.80
N GLN A 104 4.64 15.00 7.12
CA GLN A 104 4.91 14.36 5.82
C GLN A 104 3.87 14.76 4.77
N VAL A 105 3.64 16.07 4.62
CA VAL A 105 2.60 16.60 3.71
C VAL A 105 2.92 16.27 2.25
N ALA A 106 4.18 16.42 1.82
CA ALA A 106 4.59 16.15 0.45
C ALA A 106 4.37 14.66 0.07
N GLU A 107 4.77 13.74 0.94
CA GLU A 107 4.58 12.30 0.75
C GLU A 107 3.09 11.93 0.68
N ALA A 108 2.27 12.55 1.53
CA ALA A 108 0.83 12.33 1.54
C ALA A 108 0.15 12.81 0.25
N GLU A 109 0.52 13.99 -0.27
CA GLU A 109 -0.01 14.46 -1.55
C GLU A 109 0.49 13.61 -2.72
N GLY A 110 1.74 13.17 -2.69
CA GLY A 110 2.28 12.22 -3.69
C GLY A 110 1.49 10.91 -3.72
N LEU A 111 1.18 10.36 -2.55
CA LEU A 111 0.36 9.16 -2.42
C LEU A 111 -1.08 9.37 -2.93
N VAL A 112 -1.71 10.51 -2.61
CA VAL A 112 -3.05 10.83 -3.12
C VAL A 112 -3.04 11.00 -4.64
N ALA A 113 -2.05 11.68 -5.20
CA ALA A 113 -1.91 11.86 -6.65
C ALA A 113 -1.73 10.52 -7.37
N ALA A 114 -0.90 9.62 -6.83
CA ALA A 114 -0.73 8.27 -7.37
C ALA A 114 -2.04 7.45 -7.33
N MET A 115 -2.80 7.55 -6.25
CA MET A 115 -4.12 6.94 -6.14
C MET A 115 -5.10 7.50 -7.16
N ASP A 116 -5.14 8.83 -7.35
CA ASP A 116 -6.04 9.48 -8.30
C ASP A 116 -5.71 9.13 -9.76
N ALA A 117 -4.42 9.06 -10.11
CA ALA A 117 -3.98 8.59 -11.42
C ALA A 117 -4.42 7.14 -11.67
N ARG A 118 -4.32 6.27 -10.66
CA ARG A 118 -4.76 4.87 -10.79
C ARG A 118 -6.27 4.75 -10.94
N LEU A 119 -7.04 5.54 -10.20
CA LEU A 119 -8.50 5.56 -10.31
C LEU A 119 -8.97 6.11 -11.65
N ALA A 120 -8.32 7.15 -12.18
CA ALA A 120 -8.62 7.70 -13.49
C ALA A 120 -8.38 6.67 -14.61
N TYR A 121 -7.32 5.87 -14.50
CA TYR A 121 -7.04 4.78 -15.44
C TYR A 121 -8.13 3.69 -15.44
N LEU A 122 -8.76 3.45 -14.29
CA LEU A 122 -9.83 2.44 -14.13
C LEU A 122 -11.22 3.01 -14.39
N ALA A 123 -11.36 4.33 -14.52
CA ALA A 123 -12.64 4.95 -14.78
C ALA A 123 -13.16 4.42 -16.14
N PRO A 124 -14.40 3.90 -16.19
CA PRO A 124 -14.95 3.44 -17.45
C PRO A 124 -14.93 4.61 -18.43
N THR A 125 -14.32 4.39 -19.60
CA THR A 125 -14.55 5.25 -20.76
C THR A 125 -16.07 5.35 -20.90
N PRO A 126 -16.68 6.55 -20.99
CA PRO A 126 -18.11 6.65 -21.20
C PRO A 126 -18.43 5.80 -22.42
N ALA A 127 -19.08 4.66 -22.19
CA ALA A 127 -19.62 3.85 -23.25
C ALA A 127 -20.43 4.82 -24.10
N HIS A 128 -20.14 4.88 -25.41
CA HIS A 128 -21.03 5.53 -26.37
C HIS A 128 -22.44 5.13 -25.94
N ARG A 129 -23.20 6.11 -25.41
CA ARG A 129 -24.56 5.90 -24.93
C ARG A 129 -25.26 5.24 -26.10
N GLY A 130 -25.44 3.93 -25.99
CA GLY A 130 -25.92 3.11 -27.08
C GLY A 130 -27.18 3.77 -27.60
N GLN A 131 -27.23 3.97 -28.91
CA GLN A 131 -28.49 4.21 -29.60
C GLN A 131 -29.55 3.29 -28.98
N PRO A 132 -30.77 3.79 -28.71
CA PRO A 132 -31.82 2.97 -28.13
C PRO A 132 -31.89 1.67 -28.93
N ARG A 133 -31.63 0.55 -28.25
CA ARG A 133 -31.74 -0.78 -28.83
C ARG A 133 -33.20 -0.91 -29.24
N SER A 134 -33.49 -0.75 -30.53
CA SER A 134 -34.81 -1.03 -31.07
C SER A 134 -35.09 -2.50 -30.76
N THR A 135 -36.01 -2.74 -29.83
CA THR A 135 -36.57 -4.07 -29.59
C THR A 135 -37.50 -4.39 -30.75
N THR A 136 -36.96 -4.76 -31.90
CA THR A 136 -37.70 -5.59 -32.84
C THR A 136 -37.43 -7.04 -32.44
N SER A 137 -38.41 -7.66 -31.79
CA SER A 137 -38.40 -9.10 -31.52
C SER A 137 -38.17 -9.86 -32.82
N PRO A 138 -37.12 -10.68 -32.95
CA PRO A 138 -37.10 -11.73 -33.96
C PRO A 138 -37.84 -12.93 -33.38
N THR A 139 -38.89 -13.35 -34.09
CA THR A 139 -39.59 -14.62 -33.90
C THR A 139 -38.58 -15.76 -33.78
N ALA A 140 -38.78 -16.61 -32.77
CA ALA A 140 -37.86 -17.67 -32.36
C ALA A 140 -37.46 -18.60 -33.53
N SER A 141 -36.15 -18.75 -33.73
CA SER A 141 -35.54 -19.94 -34.35
C SER A 141 -34.88 -20.79 -33.25
N PRO A 142 -34.86 -22.12 -33.37
CA PRO A 142 -34.38 -23.01 -32.32
C PRO A 142 -32.85 -22.87 -32.11
N PRO A 143 -32.33 -23.19 -30.92
CA PRO A 143 -30.93 -22.92 -30.59
C PRO A 143 -29.99 -23.86 -31.34
N ALA A 144 -29.04 -23.27 -32.07
CA ALA A 144 -27.87 -23.99 -32.58
C ALA A 144 -26.95 -24.39 -31.42
N THR A 145 -26.48 -25.64 -31.44
CA THR A 145 -25.60 -26.23 -30.44
C THR A 145 -24.28 -25.45 -30.37
N ILE A 146 -23.96 -24.87 -29.21
CA ILE A 146 -22.67 -24.20 -28.99
C ILE A 146 -21.58 -25.26 -28.85
N ARG A 147 -20.67 -25.30 -29.83
CA ARG A 147 -19.43 -26.08 -29.75
C ARG A 147 -18.36 -25.21 -29.09
N TRP A 148 -17.95 -25.56 -27.87
CA TRP A 148 -16.78 -24.95 -27.25
C TRP A 148 -15.51 -25.45 -27.93
N SER A 149 -14.79 -24.56 -28.60
CA SER A 149 -13.38 -24.78 -28.97
C SER A 149 -12.50 -24.11 -27.93
N ALA A 150 -11.69 -24.90 -27.23
CA ALA A 150 -10.67 -24.41 -26.32
C ALA A 150 -9.54 -23.77 -27.13
N THR A 151 -9.38 -22.45 -27.01
CA THR A 151 -8.15 -21.77 -27.45
C THR A 151 -7.27 -21.54 -26.24
N SER A 152 -6.01 -21.97 -26.37
CA SER A 152 -4.98 -22.02 -25.34
C SER A 152 -4.73 -20.69 -24.63
N SER A 153 -4.41 -20.82 -23.35
CA SER A 153 -4.04 -19.82 -22.35
C SER A 153 -2.97 -18.82 -22.80
N SER A 154 -3.28 -17.53 -22.70
CA SER A 154 -2.29 -16.48 -22.48
C SER A 154 -2.21 -16.17 -20.99
N THR A 155 -1.02 -16.30 -20.39
CA THR A 155 -0.77 -15.96 -18.99
C THR A 155 -0.96 -14.46 -18.77
N PRO A 156 -1.73 -14.02 -17.76
CA PRO A 156 -1.91 -12.60 -17.49
C PRO A 156 -0.63 -11.97 -16.90
N ALA A 157 -0.35 -10.74 -17.32
CA ALA A 157 0.89 -9.99 -17.13
C ALA A 157 1.26 -9.60 -15.68
N TRP A 158 0.50 -10.02 -14.66
CA TRP A 158 0.82 -9.69 -13.27
C TRP A 158 1.96 -10.55 -12.68
N LYS A 159 2.39 -11.61 -13.38
CA LYS A 159 3.48 -12.50 -12.96
C LYS A 159 4.91 -11.98 -13.22
N THR A 160 5.10 -10.80 -13.81
CA THR A 160 6.43 -10.27 -14.15
C THR A 160 7.08 -9.41 -13.07
N TRP A 161 6.42 -9.18 -11.93
CA TRP A 161 6.97 -8.33 -10.85
C TRP A 161 7.68 -9.08 -9.71
N ALA A 162 7.71 -10.41 -9.75
CA ALA A 162 8.44 -11.24 -8.79
C ALA A 162 9.58 -11.97 -9.49
N GLY A 163 10.73 -11.32 -9.65
CA GLY A 163 11.89 -11.95 -10.30
C GLY A 163 13.06 -11.01 -10.60
N GLY A 164 13.49 -10.21 -9.64
CA GLY A 164 14.82 -9.62 -9.72
C GLY A 164 15.87 -10.67 -9.34
N SER A 165 16.53 -11.28 -10.32
CA SER A 165 17.84 -11.91 -10.12
C SER A 165 18.74 -11.69 -11.33
N VAL A 166 20.00 -11.47 -10.99
CA VAL A 166 21.12 -10.91 -11.75
C VAL A 166 21.73 -11.96 -12.69
N SER A 167 22.01 -11.59 -13.96
CA SER A 167 23.32 -11.83 -14.60
C SER A 167 23.41 -11.45 -16.08
N ALA A 168 24.45 -10.67 -16.37
CA ALA A 168 25.44 -10.84 -17.44
C ALA A 168 24.99 -11.08 -18.89
N ALA A 169 25.38 -10.17 -19.78
CA ALA A 169 26.52 -10.35 -20.70
C ALA A 169 26.37 -9.53 -21.99
N MET A 170 27.39 -8.72 -22.31
CA MET A 170 28.12 -8.70 -23.59
C MET A 170 29.06 -7.49 -23.59
N ARG A 171 30.37 -7.72 -23.46
CA ARG A 171 31.34 -7.89 -24.56
C ARG A 171 31.60 -6.59 -25.34
N GLY A 172 32.81 -6.06 -25.17
CA GLY A 172 33.60 -5.63 -26.32
C GLY A 172 34.35 -4.31 -26.17
N CYS A 173 35.52 -4.33 -25.53
CA CYS A 173 36.65 -3.58 -26.08
C CYS A 173 37.97 -4.29 -25.73
N ARG A 174 38.76 -4.56 -26.78
CA ARG A 174 39.96 -5.41 -26.76
C ARG A 174 41.22 -4.61 -26.40
N SER A 175 42.06 -5.31 -25.63
CA SER A 175 43.52 -5.48 -25.81
C SER A 175 44.54 -4.47 -25.26
N ARG A 176 45.61 -5.10 -24.73
CA ARG A 176 46.95 -4.63 -24.32
C ARG A 176 46.98 -3.98 -22.92
N GLY A 177 47.80 -4.42 -21.97
CA GLY A 177 48.81 -5.47 -21.89
C GLY A 177 49.69 -5.21 -20.66
N PHE A 178 50.21 -6.28 -20.08
CA PHE A 178 51.37 -6.36 -19.17
C PHE A 178 51.30 -5.88 -17.70
N SER A 179 51.46 -6.89 -16.84
CA SER A 179 52.47 -7.04 -15.77
C SER A 179 52.04 -6.87 -14.31
N ASN A 180 52.20 -7.98 -13.60
CA ASN A 180 52.26 -8.12 -12.14
C ASN A 180 53.19 -7.11 -11.47
N SER A 181 52.80 -6.66 -10.27
CA SER A 181 53.58 -6.85 -9.02
C SER A 181 52.80 -6.30 -7.82
N ILE A 182 52.69 -7.11 -6.76
CA ILE A 182 52.39 -6.70 -5.38
C ILE A 182 53.75 -6.32 -4.74
N PRO A 183 53.81 -5.39 -3.77
CA PRO A 183 53.97 -5.89 -2.39
C PRO A 183 53.21 -5.10 -1.32
N THR A 184 53.00 -5.83 -0.23
CA THR A 184 52.66 -5.44 1.14
C THR A 184 53.56 -4.35 1.72
N SER A 185 52.99 -3.48 2.55
CA SER A 185 53.33 -3.27 3.98
C SER A 185 52.30 -2.37 4.64
#